data_AF-A0A956IWR9-F1
#
_entry.id   AF-A0A956IWR9-F1
#
_cell.length_a   1.000
_cell.length_b   1.000
_cell.length_c   1.000
_cell.angle_alpha   90.00
_cell.angle_beta   90.00
_cell.angle_gamma   90.00
#
_symmetry.space_group_name_H-M   'P 1'
#
loop_
_entity.id
_entity.type
_entity.pdbx_description
1 polymer ?
#
loop_
_entity_poly.entity_id
_entity_poly.type
_entity_poly.pdbx_seq_one_letter_code
_entity_poly.pdbx_strand_id
1 'polypeptide(L)'
;MHDPAPRSGTSALFAATIGVGAFLLFEVQFILGKQILPWFGGAPAVWTTCMLFFQVALLLGYGYAHGLAGLRSASRQRTIHLSALALAVGLLVLRIGLWPSPITPSDAWKPGAEAGPILSILGLLLFTIGLPFLVLAATGPLLQAWFARTFPDRSPYRLYALSNLGSLGALLAYPLVFELLWGAVTQAWIWSAAYLIYVAAFLGCAALVWRSAPTWPIEPVYPATAALAAEATPRPRLGGLALWIALSACGCALLLATTQQMCQDVAVIPFLWVLP
;
A
#
# COMPACT_ATOMS: atom_id res chain seq x y z
N MET A 1 -38.86 -7.40 -9.20
CA MET A 1 -38.30 -6.34 -8.34
C MET A 1 -36.86 -6.15 -8.81
N HIS A 2 -36.66 -5.27 -9.79
CA HIS A 2 -35.32 -5.00 -10.35
C HIS A 2 -34.52 -4.21 -9.32
N ASP A 3 -33.47 -4.80 -8.78
CA ASP A 3 -32.48 -4.07 -7.99
C ASP A 3 -31.86 -3.00 -8.92
N PRO A 4 -31.87 -1.70 -8.56
CA PRO A 4 -31.34 -0.66 -9.42
C PRO A 4 -29.85 -0.92 -9.65
N ALA A 5 -29.44 -0.93 -10.92
CA ALA A 5 -28.04 -1.01 -11.31
C ALA A 5 -27.19 -0.08 -10.41
N PRO A 6 -26.04 -0.53 -9.89
CA PRO A 6 -25.24 0.26 -8.99
C PRO A 6 -24.90 1.61 -9.64
N ARG A 7 -25.35 2.68 -8.95
CA ARG A 7 -25.17 4.07 -9.37
C ARG A 7 -23.68 4.32 -9.66
N SER A 8 -23.36 5.05 -10.73
CA SER A 8 -21.97 5.30 -11.16
C SER A 8 -21.06 5.79 -10.02
N GLY A 9 -21.63 6.49 -9.03
CA GLY A 9 -20.96 6.95 -7.82
C GLY A 9 -20.32 5.85 -6.96
N THR A 10 -20.85 4.60 -6.95
CA THR A 10 -20.24 3.51 -6.16
C THR A 10 -18.91 3.06 -6.77
N SER A 11 -18.85 2.88 -8.09
CA SER A 11 -17.59 2.55 -8.76
C SER A 11 -16.58 3.68 -8.64
N ALA A 12 -17.03 4.94 -8.69
CA ALA A 12 -16.16 6.10 -8.49
C ALA A 12 -15.55 6.14 -7.07
N LEU A 13 -16.31 5.79 -6.04
CA LEU A 13 -15.78 5.74 -4.67
C LEU A 13 -14.72 4.65 -4.49
N PHE A 14 -14.96 3.43 -4.99
CA PHE A 14 -13.95 2.36 -4.96
C PHE A 14 -12.68 2.76 -5.71
N ALA A 15 -12.86 3.32 -6.89
CA ALA A 15 -11.80 3.85 -7.74
C ALA A 15 -10.97 4.92 -6.99
N ALA A 16 -11.62 5.94 -6.44
CA ALA A 16 -10.97 7.00 -5.70
C ALA A 16 -10.22 6.47 -4.46
N THR A 17 -10.85 5.60 -3.67
CA THR A 17 -10.22 5.03 -2.46
C THR A 17 -8.97 4.22 -2.81
N ILE A 18 -9.02 3.40 -3.86
CA ILE A 18 -7.87 2.60 -4.31
C ILE A 18 -6.77 3.50 -4.88
N GLY A 19 -7.13 4.49 -5.71
CA GLY A 19 -6.17 5.43 -6.29
C GLY A 19 -5.46 6.28 -5.23
N VAL A 20 -6.21 6.85 -4.28
CA VAL A 20 -5.66 7.60 -3.15
C VAL A 20 -4.82 6.69 -2.26
N GLY A 21 -5.27 5.48 -1.97
CA GLY A 21 -4.49 4.52 -1.18
C GLY A 21 -3.14 4.19 -1.83
N ALA A 22 -3.15 3.96 -3.15
CA ALA A 22 -1.94 3.69 -3.92
C ALA A 22 -0.99 4.90 -3.98
N PHE A 23 -1.53 6.11 -4.11
CA PHE A 23 -0.76 7.35 -4.03
C PHE A 23 -0.07 7.48 -2.66
N LEU A 24 -0.82 7.30 -1.57
CA LEU A 24 -0.30 7.37 -0.20
C LEU A 24 0.76 6.29 0.09
N LEU A 25 0.62 5.09 -0.47
CA LEU A 25 1.61 4.02 -0.33
C LEU A 25 2.97 4.39 -0.91
N PHE A 26 2.99 5.12 -2.03
CA PHE A 26 4.24 5.52 -2.68
C PHE A 26 4.83 6.76 -1.99
N GLU A 27 4.01 7.79 -1.73
CA GLU A 27 4.42 9.02 -1.06
C GLU A 27 5.14 8.76 0.28
N VAL A 28 4.59 7.90 1.14
CA VAL A 28 5.14 7.69 2.49
C VAL A 28 6.56 7.12 2.47
N GLN A 29 6.91 6.35 1.43
CA GLN A 29 8.23 5.77 1.28
C GLN A 29 9.27 6.87 1.07
N PHE A 30 8.93 7.84 0.23
CA PHE A 30 9.78 9.00 -0.02
C PHE A 30 9.89 9.92 1.19
N ILE A 31 8.77 10.24 1.85
CA ILE A 31 8.75 11.07 3.06
C ILE A 31 9.68 10.49 4.13
N LEU A 32 9.54 9.20 4.43
CA LEU A 32 10.32 8.56 5.49
C LEU A 32 11.76 8.29 5.06
N GLY A 33 11.98 7.86 3.83
CA GLY A 33 13.33 7.71 3.27
C GLY A 33 14.12 9.00 3.38
N LYS A 34 13.54 10.12 2.94
CA LYS A 34 14.15 11.45 3.04
C LYS A 34 14.34 11.91 4.49
N GLN A 35 13.37 11.66 5.36
CA GLN A 35 13.43 12.07 6.77
C GLN A 35 14.59 11.39 7.52
N ILE A 36 14.79 10.10 7.31
CA ILE A 36 15.81 9.34 8.07
C ILE A 36 17.19 9.38 7.41
N LEU A 37 17.27 9.70 6.11
CA LEU A 37 18.53 9.73 5.37
C LEU A 37 19.65 10.54 6.07
N PRO A 38 19.40 11.76 6.60
CA PRO A 38 20.42 12.52 7.32
C PRO A 38 20.84 11.87 8.66
N TRP A 39 19.98 11.07 9.28
CA TRP A 39 20.26 10.43 10.57
C TRP A 39 21.22 9.25 10.44
N PHE A 40 21.21 8.58 9.28
CA PHE A 40 22.03 7.40 9.01
C PHE A 40 23.20 7.70 8.05
N GLY A 41 23.59 8.97 7.92
CA GLY A 41 24.80 9.39 7.20
C GLY A 41 24.66 9.55 5.69
N GLY A 42 23.42 9.62 5.15
CA GLY A 42 23.20 9.95 3.75
C GLY A 42 23.61 8.88 2.74
N ALA A 43 23.98 7.68 3.19
CA ALA A 43 24.48 6.63 2.32
C ALA A 43 23.37 5.99 1.47
N PRO A 44 23.67 5.54 0.22
CA PRO A 44 22.71 4.83 -0.63
C PRO A 44 22.05 3.62 0.04
N ALA A 45 22.79 2.94 0.93
CA ALA A 45 22.30 1.79 1.69
C ALA A 45 21.05 2.11 2.52
N VAL A 46 20.88 3.36 2.98
CA VAL A 46 19.70 3.77 3.76
C VAL A 46 18.43 3.64 2.94
N TRP A 47 18.45 4.13 1.69
CA TRP A 47 17.34 3.98 0.76
C TRP A 47 17.07 2.51 0.42
N THR A 48 18.12 1.74 0.14
CA THR A 48 17.99 0.29 -0.13
C THR A 48 17.33 -0.45 1.04
N THR A 49 17.69 -0.14 2.29
CA THR A 49 17.02 -0.72 3.47
C THR A 49 15.56 -0.27 3.61
N CYS A 50 15.25 0.99 3.30
CA CYS A 50 13.85 1.47 3.26
C CYS A 50 13.03 0.68 2.24
N MET A 51 13.55 0.54 1.02
CA MET A 51 12.91 -0.22 -0.05
C MET A 51 12.69 -1.67 0.35
N LEU A 52 13.67 -2.32 0.97
CA LEU A 52 13.51 -3.68 1.51
C LEU A 52 12.32 -3.76 2.48
N PHE A 53 12.24 -2.84 3.44
CA PHE A 53 11.14 -2.79 4.40
C PHE A 53 9.78 -2.64 3.70
N PHE A 54 9.64 -1.66 2.81
CA PHE A 54 8.36 -1.36 2.16
C PHE A 54 7.92 -2.48 1.21
N GLN A 55 8.84 -3.11 0.49
CA GLN A 55 8.53 -4.27 -0.36
C GLN A 55 8.03 -5.46 0.47
N VAL A 56 8.69 -5.77 1.59
CA VAL A 56 8.24 -6.82 2.51
C VAL A 56 6.89 -6.47 3.12
N ALA A 57 6.71 -5.24 3.59
CA ALA A 57 5.45 -4.79 4.18
C ALA A 57 4.29 -4.79 3.18
N LEU A 58 4.55 -4.46 1.91
CA LEU A 58 3.58 -4.52 0.81
C LEU A 58 3.14 -5.98 0.57
N LEU A 59 4.11 -6.89 0.47
CA LEU A 59 3.85 -8.33 0.32
C LEU A 59 3.04 -8.87 1.50
N LEU A 60 3.38 -8.50 2.74
CA LEU A 60 2.63 -8.89 3.94
C LEU A 60 1.20 -8.32 3.93
N GLY A 61 1.02 -7.06 3.52
CA GLY A 61 -0.30 -6.46 3.35
C GLY A 61 -1.15 -7.20 2.31
N TYR A 62 -0.55 -7.60 1.18
CA TYR A 62 -1.23 -8.38 0.14
C TYR A 62 -1.56 -9.80 0.63
N GLY A 63 -0.64 -10.45 1.34
CA GLY A 63 -0.86 -11.75 1.97
C GLY A 63 -1.99 -11.70 3.00
N TYR A 64 -2.01 -10.67 3.84
CA TYR A 64 -3.12 -10.40 4.77
C TYR A 64 -4.44 -10.20 4.01
N ALA A 65 -4.46 -9.40 2.94
CA ALA A 65 -5.68 -9.17 2.15
C ALA A 65 -6.18 -10.45 1.48
N HIS A 66 -5.27 -11.28 0.96
CA HIS A 66 -5.59 -12.58 0.36
C HIS A 66 -6.20 -13.54 1.39
N GLY A 67 -5.55 -13.69 2.55
CA GLY A 67 -6.06 -14.52 3.65
C GLY A 67 -7.41 -14.03 4.17
N LEU A 68 -7.58 -12.71 4.29
CA LEU A 68 -8.83 -12.10 4.71
C LEU A 68 -9.94 -12.32 3.68
N ALA A 69 -9.66 -12.09 2.39
CA ALA A 69 -10.60 -12.32 1.30
C ALA A 69 -11.05 -13.79 1.21
N GLY A 70 -10.22 -14.73 1.68
CA GLY A 70 -10.57 -16.15 1.80
C GLY A 70 -11.63 -16.48 2.86
N LEU A 71 -11.89 -15.58 3.82
CA LEU A 71 -12.96 -15.79 4.80
C LEU A 71 -14.33 -15.72 4.13
N ARG A 72 -15.24 -16.62 4.49
CA ARG A 72 -16.60 -16.67 3.90
C ARG A 72 -17.51 -15.50 4.31
N SER A 73 -17.30 -14.93 5.49
CA SER A 73 -18.17 -13.89 6.04
C SER A 73 -17.66 -12.49 5.71
N ALA A 74 -18.39 -11.75 4.86
CA ALA A 74 -18.12 -10.35 4.55
C ALA A 74 -18.10 -9.47 5.82
N SER A 75 -18.98 -9.76 6.78
CA SER A 75 -19.01 -9.07 8.08
C SER A 75 -17.71 -9.30 8.86
N ARG A 76 -17.20 -10.54 8.91
CA ARG A 76 -15.92 -10.84 9.58
C ARG A 76 -14.74 -10.17 8.88
N GLN A 77 -14.71 -10.18 7.55
CA GLN A 77 -13.68 -9.48 6.78
C GLN A 77 -13.66 -7.99 7.12
N ARG A 78 -14.83 -7.35 7.07
CA ARG A 78 -15.00 -5.95 7.41
C ARG A 78 -14.57 -5.65 8.83
N THR A 79 -15.07 -6.40 9.82
CA THR A 79 -14.73 -6.16 11.23
C THR A 79 -13.22 -6.24 11.45
N ILE A 80 -12.56 -7.28 10.93
CA ILE A 80 -11.10 -7.43 11.09
C ILE A 80 -10.36 -6.25 10.45
N HIS A 81 -10.72 -5.85 9.23
CA HIS A 81 -10.02 -4.76 8.56
C HIS A 81 -10.32 -3.39 9.16
N LEU A 82 -11.56 -3.14 9.59
CA LEU A 82 -11.94 -1.91 10.28
C LEU A 82 -11.25 -1.81 11.65
N SER A 83 -11.12 -2.92 12.38
CA SER A 83 -10.35 -2.93 13.63
C SER A 83 -8.87 -2.63 13.38
N ALA A 84 -8.27 -3.20 12.33
CA ALA A 84 -6.89 -2.91 11.96
C ALA A 84 -6.70 -1.44 11.54
N LEU A 85 -7.65 -0.89 10.78
CA LEU A 85 -7.67 0.51 10.37
C LEU A 85 -7.85 1.46 11.56
N ALA A 86 -8.75 1.14 12.48
CA ALA A 86 -8.95 1.90 13.71
C ALA A 86 -7.70 1.87 14.59
N LEU A 87 -7.03 0.72 14.71
CA LEU A 87 -5.75 0.62 15.42
C LEU A 87 -4.66 1.47 14.75
N ALA A 88 -4.55 1.41 13.41
CA ALA A 88 -3.61 2.26 12.67
C ALA A 88 -3.86 3.75 12.91
N VAL A 89 -5.12 4.20 12.82
CA VAL A 89 -5.49 5.59 13.11
C VAL A 89 -5.19 5.94 14.57
N GLY A 90 -5.51 5.07 15.52
CA GLY A 90 -5.22 5.27 16.93
C GLY A 90 -3.72 5.45 17.22
N LEU A 91 -2.86 4.66 16.55
CA LEU A 91 -1.40 4.83 16.64
C LEU A 91 -0.93 6.17 16.06
N LEU A 92 -1.48 6.59 14.92
CA LEU A 92 -1.15 7.90 14.32
C LEU A 92 -1.55 9.05 15.25
N VAL A 93 -2.76 9.00 15.83
CA VAL A 93 -3.25 10.01 16.77
C VAL A 93 -2.40 10.04 18.04
N LEU A 94 -2.05 8.88 18.61
CA LEU A 94 -1.20 8.79 19.79
C LEU A 94 0.16 9.48 19.57
N ARG A 95 0.73 9.35 18.37
CA ARG A 95 2.05 9.92 18.03
C ARG A 95 2.05 11.43 17.86
N ILE A 96 0.89 12.07 17.65
CA ILE A 96 0.79 13.53 17.60
C ILE A 96 1.36 14.18 18.87
N GLY A 97 1.12 13.56 20.03
CA GLY A 97 1.61 14.07 21.32
C GLY A 97 3.04 13.66 21.65
N LEU A 98 3.63 12.72 20.90
CA LEU A 98 4.96 12.16 21.19
C LEU A 98 6.02 12.71 20.24
N TRP A 99 5.63 13.03 19.00
CA TRP A 99 6.53 13.30 17.88
C TRP A 99 6.14 14.57 17.12
N PRO A 100 7.02 15.14 16.27
CA PRO A 100 6.71 16.33 15.46
C PRO A 100 5.53 16.17 14.49
N SER A 101 5.23 14.93 14.09
CA SER A 101 4.06 14.56 13.29
C SER A 101 3.67 13.10 13.55
N PRO A 102 2.51 12.63 13.06
CA PRO A 102 2.05 11.25 13.27
C PRO A 102 2.99 10.15 12.74
N ILE A 103 3.84 10.48 11.75
CA ILE A 103 4.69 9.50 11.07
C ILE A 103 6.19 9.84 11.11
N THR A 104 6.59 11.06 11.50
CA THR A 104 8.01 11.41 11.66
C THR A 104 8.44 11.17 13.11
N PRO A 105 9.34 10.21 13.39
CA PRO A 105 9.79 9.92 14.75
C PRO A 105 10.52 11.12 15.39
N SER A 106 10.58 11.14 16.72
CA SER A 106 11.42 12.10 17.46
C SER A 106 12.91 11.76 17.33
N ASP A 107 13.76 12.74 17.64
CA ASP A 107 15.21 12.62 17.63
C ASP A 107 15.78 11.50 18.53
N ALA A 108 14.98 11.00 19.48
CA ALA A 108 15.35 9.84 20.30
C ALA A 108 15.56 8.54 19.49
N TRP A 109 15.08 8.49 18.24
CA TRP A 109 15.25 7.37 17.33
C TRP A 109 16.50 7.49 16.44
N LYS A 110 17.29 8.55 16.57
CA LYS A 110 18.58 8.67 15.88
C LYS A 110 19.49 7.51 16.30
N PRO A 111 20.25 6.91 15.36
CA PRO A 111 21.13 5.79 15.70
C PRO A 111 22.20 6.23 16.70
N GLY A 112 22.47 5.37 17.68
CA GLY A 112 23.65 5.50 18.53
C GLY A 112 24.92 5.09 17.76
N ALA A 113 26.09 5.47 18.28
CA ALA A 113 27.39 5.25 17.62
C ALA A 113 27.72 3.77 17.32
N GLU A 114 27.09 2.81 18.00
CA GLU A 114 27.40 1.38 17.91
C GLU A 114 26.32 0.52 17.21
N ALA A 115 25.20 1.12 16.76
CA ALA A 115 24.10 0.35 16.17
C ALA A 115 24.32 0.09 14.66
N GLY A 116 24.15 -1.16 14.24
CA GLY A 116 24.14 -1.51 12.81
C GLY A 116 22.99 -0.80 12.08
N PRO A 117 23.24 -0.02 11.02
CA PRO A 117 22.25 0.90 10.45
C PRO A 117 21.00 0.19 9.91
N ILE A 118 21.16 -1.03 9.38
CA ILE A 118 20.07 -1.79 8.76
C ILE A 118 18.98 -2.12 9.77
N LEU A 119 19.33 -2.79 10.88
CA LEU A 119 18.33 -3.21 11.88
C LEU A 119 17.66 -2.01 12.56
N SER A 120 18.41 -0.92 12.77
CA SER A 120 17.88 0.33 13.30
C SER A 120 16.85 0.97 12.37
N ILE A 121 17.12 1.02 11.05
CA ILE A 121 16.15 1.52 10.06
C ILE A 121 14.91 0.62 10.02
N LEU A 122 15.08 -0.70 9.97
CA LEU A 122 13.94 -1.64 9.94
C LEU A 122 13.07 -1.51 11.19
N GLY A 123 13.68 -1.41 12.38
CA GLY A 123 12.97 -1.18 13.63
C GLY A 123 12.24 0.16 13.64
N LEU A 124 12.92 1.24 13.23
CA LEU A 124 12.32 2.57 13.12
C LEU A 124 11.10 2.54 12.19
N LEU A 125 11.22 2.00 10.98
CA LEU A 125 10.11 1.94 10.02
C LEU A 125 8.96 1.06 10.52
N LEU A 126 9.26 -0.08 11.16
CA LEU A 126 8.27 -0.96 11.76
C LEU A 126 7.42 -0.23 12.82
N PHE A 127 8.07 0.51 13.73
CA PHE A 127 7.38 1.22 14.81
C PHE A 127 6.81 2.58 14.42
N THR A 128 7.25 3.17 13.31
CA THR A 128 6.74 4.46 12.81
C THR A 128 5.58 4.28 11.84
N ILE A 129 5.69 3.40 10.85
CA ILE A 129 4.69 3.29 9.78
C ILE A 129 4.22 1.87 9.50
N GLY A 130 4.86 0.84 10.09
CA GLY A 130 4.59 -0.56 9.76
C GLY A 130 3.11 -0.94 9.71
N LEU A 131 2.36 -0.73 10.81
CA LEU A 131 0.92 -1.06 10.81
C LEU A 131 0.09 -0.17 9.86
N PRO A 132 0.17 1.18 9.89
CA PRO A 132 -0.53 2.02 8.92
C PRO A 132 -0.24 1.64 7.46
N PHE A 133 1.01 1.38 7.12
CA PHE A 133 1.42 0.96 5.78
C PHE A 133 0.84 -0.40 5.41
N LEU A 134 0.92 -1.40 6.29
CA LEU A 134 0.41 -2.75 6.03
C LEU A 134 -1.10 -2.74 5.79
N VAL A 135 -1.85 -1.99 6.60
CA VAL A 135 -3.30 -1.84 6.43
C VAL A 135 -3.63 -1.14 5.12
N LEU A 136 -2.93 -0.04 4.81
CA LEU A 136 -3.07 0.68 3.54
C LEU A 136 -2.76 -0.21 2.32
N ALA A 137 -1.69 -1.01 2.39
CA ALA A 137 -1.27 -1.95 1.36
C ALA A 137 -2.33 -3.03 1.10
N ALA A 138 -2.97 -3.52 2.16
CA ALA A 138 -4.01 -4.53 2.07
C ALA A 138 -5.30 -4.05 1.40
N THR A 139 -5.60 -2.76 1.49
CA THR A 139 -6.92 -2.23 1.10
C THR A 139 -7.18 -2.30 -0.40
N GLY A 140 -6.17 -2.05 -1.24
CA GLY A 140 -6.32 -2.13 -2.70
C GLY A 140 -6.84 -3.50 -3.14
N PRO A 141 -6.10 -4.60 -2.87
CA PRO A 141 -6.55 -5.95 -3.17
C PRO A 141 -7.88 -6.32 -2.50
N LEU A 142 -8.08 -5.92 -1.23
CA LEU A 142 -9.31 -6.23 -0.50
C LEU A 142 -10.55 -5.58 -1.12
N LEU A 143 -10.47 -4.29 -1.46
CA LEU A 143 -11.56 -3.57 -2.13
C LEU A 143 -11.80 -4.10 -3.54
N GLN A 144 -10.77 -4.51 -4.28
CA GLN A 144 -10.95 -5.15 -5.58
C GLN A 144 -11.70 -6.49 -5.45
N ALA A 145 -11.36 -7.30 -4.43
CA ALA A 145 -12.06 -8.55 -4.15
C ALA A 145 -13.52 -8.31 -3.73
N TRP A 146 -13.77 -7.30 -2.89
CA TRP A 146 -15.14 -6.92 -2.50
C TRP A 146 -15.94 -6.40 -3.67
N PHE A 147 -15.32 -5.56 -4.52
CA PHE A 147 -15.94 -5.02 -5.73
C PHE A 147 -16.37 -6.13 -6.69
N ALA A 148 -15.48 -7.10 -6.96
CA ALA A 148 -15.77 -8.22 -7.86
C ALA A 148 -16.94 -9.10 -7.34
N ARG A 149 -17.04 -9.28 -6.02
CA ARG A 149 -18.14 -10.05 -5.40
C ARG A 149 -19.46 -9.28 -5.35
N THR A 150 -19.41 -7.97 -5.14
CA THR A 150 -20.60 -7.12 -5.06
C THR A 150 -21.13 -6.72 -6.44
N PHE A 151 -20.27 -6.63 -7.46
CA PHE A 151 -20.64 -6.25 -8.84
C PHE A 151 -20.07 -7.23 -9.88
N PRO A 152 -20.64 -8.45 -9.99
CA PRO A 152 -20.09 -9.50 -10.85
C PRO A 152 -20.02 -9.12 -12.34
N ASP A 153 -20.96 -8.29 -12.82
CA ASP A 153 -21.02 -7.85 -14.21
C ASP A 153 -19.97 -6.77 -14.56
N ARG A 154 -19.16 -6.32 -13.59
CA ARG A 154 -18.15 -5.27 -13.79
C ARG A 154 -16.74 -5.81 -13.59
N SER A 155 -15.89 -5.49 -14.55
CA SER A 155 -14.49 -5.87 -14.52
C SER A 155 -13.72 -5.11 -13.42
N PRO A 156 -13.05 -5.82 -12.48
CA PRO A 156 -12.21 -5.20 -11.45
C PRO A 156 -10.89 -4.64 -12.01
N TYR A 157 -10.48 -5.01 -13.23
CA TYR A 157 -9.21 -4.58 -13.84
C TYR A 157 -9.09 -3.06 -13.98
N ARG A 158 -10.22 -2.34 -14.12
CA ARG A 158 -10.21 -0.86 -14.14
C ARG A 158 -9.75 -0.25 -12.82
N LEU A 159 -10.05 -0.90 -11.69
CA LEU A 159 -9.61 -0.47 -10.36
C LEU A 159 -8.11 -0.69 -10.19
N TYR A 160 -7.59 -1.80 -10.71
CA TYR A 160 -6.16 -2.07 -10.74
C TYR A 160 -5.40 -1.03 -11.59
N ALA A 161 -5.90 -0.71 -12.79
CA ALA A 161 -5.31 0.33 -13.64
C ALA A 161 -5.27 1.70 -12.94
N LEU A 162 -6.33 2.06 -12.22
CA LEU A 162 -6.38 3.31 -11.47
C LEU A 162 -5.47 3.31 -10.24
N SER A 163 -5.28 2.17 -9.59
CA SER A 163 -4.27 1.98 -8.54
C SER A 163 -2.88 2.33 -9.08
N ASN A 164 -2.51 1.79 -10.24
CA ASN A 164 -1.22 2.07 -10.88
C ASN A 164 -1.10 3.54 -11.29
N LEU A 165 -2.18 4.18 -11.77
CA LEU A 165 -2.19 5.61 -12.05
C LEU A 165 -1.94 6.43 -10.78
N GLY A 166 -2.52 6.04 -9.64
CA GLY A 166 -2.27 6.68 -8.35
C GLY A 166 -0.81 6.55 -7.91
N SER A 167 -0.23 5.35 -8.05
CA SER A 167 1.19 5.10 -7.76
C SER A 167 2.12 5.93 -8.65
N LEU A 168 1.86 5.97 -9.96
CA LEU A 168 2.62 6.81 -10.90
C LEU A 168 2.46 8.30 -10.55
N GLY A 169 1.26 8.71 -10.16
CA GLY A 169 0.99 10.06 -9.70
C GLY A 169 1.86 10.45 -8.51
N ALA A 170 2.00 9.57 -7.50
CA ALA A 170 2.87 9.80 -6.35
C ALA A 170 4.36 9.84 -6.72
N LEU A 171 4.81 8.91 -7.57
CA LEU A 171 6.18 8.87 -8.08
C LEU A 171 6.58 10.20 -8.73
N LEU A 172 5.70 10.79 -9.54
CA LEU A 172 5.95 12.07 -10.19
C LEU A 172 5.74 13.26 -9.25
N ALA A 173 4.68 13.23 -8.42
CA ALA A 173 4.34 14.33 -7.53
C ALA A 173 5.40 14.55 -6.46
N TYR A 174 6.08 13.49 -5.99
CA TYR A 174 7.03 13.64 -4.90
C TYR A 174 8.19 14.60 -5.23
N PRO A 175 9.05 14.34 -6.23
CA PRO A 175 10.17 15.24 -6.54
C PRO A 175 9.71 16.55 -7.19
N LEU A 176 8.58 16.57 -7.91
CA LEU A 176 8.15 17.74 -8.69
C LEU A 176 7.25 18.72 -7.92
N VAL A 177 6.62 18.27 -6.82
CA VAL A 177 5.66 19.08 -6.06
C VAL A 177 5.98 19.02 -4.57
N PHE A 178 6.00 17.83 -3.97
CA PHE A 178 6.11 17.71 -2.52
C PHE A 178 7.48 18.16 -2.01
N GLU A 179 8.54 17.74 -2.69
CA GLU A 179 9.92 18.10 -2.36
C GLU A 179 10.20 19.59 -2.57
N LEU A 180 9.57 20.23 -3.56
CA LEU A 180 9.78 21.65 -3.86
C LEU A 180 9.03 22.58 -2.90
N LEU A 181 7.84 22.16 -2.46
CA LEU A 181 6.93 23.05 -1.73
C LEU A 181 7.00 22.90 -0.21
N TRP A 182 7.32 21.70 0.31
CA TRP A 182 7.17 21.42 1.75
C TRP A 182 8.36 20.67 2.34
N GLY A 183 8.67 20.99 3.61
CA GLY A 183 9.58 20.19 4.43
C GLY A 183 8.96 18.87 4.89
N ALA A 184 9.79 17.90 5.28
CA ALA A 184 9.37 16.53 5.59
C ALA A 184 8.27 16.43 6.67
N VAL A 185 8.34 17.26 7.72
CA VAL A 185 7.31 17.29 8.78
C VAL A 185 5.95 17.76 8.23
N THR A 186 5.95 18.77 7.36
CA THR A 186 4.72 19.25 6.72
C THR A 186 4.16 18.22 5.75
N GLN A 187 5.02 17.57 4.95
CA GLN A 187 4.62 16.45 4.09
C GLN A 187 3.97 15.33 4.91
N ALA A 188 4.53 15.01 6.07
CA ALA A 188 4.00 14.00 6.97
C ALA A 188 2.62 14.35 7.55
N TRP A 189 2.36 15.62 7.85
CA TRP A 189 1.04 16.10 8.24
C TRP A 189 0.03 16.04 7.09
N ILE A 190 0.43 16.46 5.88
CA ILE A 190 -0.39 16.35 4.67
C ILE A 190 -0.76 14.89 4.40
N TRP A 191 0.22 13.99 4.46
CA TRP A 191 0.00 12.56 4.29
C TRP A 191 -0.96 12.01 5.35
N SER A 192 -0.80 12.40 6.62
CA SER A 192 -1.67 11.94 7.71
C SER A 192 -3.10 12.44 7.56
N ALA A 193 -3.29 13.69 7.12
CA ALA A 193 -4.62 14.22 6.81
C ALA A 193 -5.26 13.49 5.63
N ALA A 194 -4.49 13.25 4.56
CA ALA A 194 -4.95 12.48 3.41
C ALA A 194 -5.27 11.02 3.77
N TYR A 195 -4.53 10.42 4.72
CA TYR A 195 -4.82 9.10 5.27
C TYR A 195 -6.19 9.07 5.96
N LEU A 196 -6.59 10.12 6.70
CA LEU A 196 -7.93 10.20 7.29
C LEU A 196 -9.04 10.33 6.23
N ILE A 197 -8.80 11.09 5.16
CA ILE A 197 -9.73 11.18 4.01
C ILE A 197 -9.89 9.80 3.37
N TYR A 198 -8.78 9.10 3.18
CA TYR A 198 -8.76 7.73 2.68
C TYR A 198 -9.54 6.77 3.59
N VAL A 199 -9.38 6.87 4.92
CA VAL A 199 -10.15 6.07 5.90
C VAL A 199 -11.64 6.34 5.76
N ALA A 200 -12.06 7.61 5.63
CA ALA A 200 -13.45 7.98 5.44
C ALA A 200 -14.02 7.39 4.13
N ALA A 201 -13.24 7.46 3.04
CA ALA A 201 -13.62 6.87 1.76
C ALA A 201 -13.73 5.33 1.84
N PHE A 202 -12.81 4.67 2.56
CA PHE A 202 -12.87 3.24 2.83
C PHE A 202 -14.11 2.85 3.64
N LEU A 203 -14.45 3.61 4.68
CA LEU A 203 -15.68 3.39 5.46
C LEU A 203 -16.93 3.49 4.58
N GLY A 204 -16.94 4.43 3.63
CA GLY A 204 -17.96 4.53 2.60
C GLY A 204 -18.06 3.27 1.73
N CYS A 205 -16.94 2.77 1.22
CA CYS A 205 -16.89 1.49 0.48
C CYS A 205 -17.44 0.33 1.33
N ALA A 206 -16.99 0.20 2.58
CA ALA A 206 -17.40 -0.86 3.49
C ALA A 206 -18.90 -0.81 3.82
N ALA A 207 -19.46 0.39 3.98
CA ALA A 207 -20.90 0.59 4.21
C ALA A 207 -21.73 0.21 2.97
N LEU A 208 -21.24 0.51 1.77
CA LEU A 208 -21.90 0.08 0.52
C LEU A 208 -21.89 -1.44 0.38
N VAL A 209 -20.77 -2.10 0.64
CA VAL A 209 -20.68 -3.57 0.64
C VAL A 209 -21.65 -4.18 1.66
N TRP A 210 -21.77 -3.58 2.85
CA TRP A 210 -22.71 -4.05 3.87
C TRP A 210 -24.15 -4.00 3.39
N ARG A 211 -24.55 -2.90 2.74
CA ARG A 211 -25.91 -2.70 2.24
C ARG A 211 -26.25 -3.63 1.09
N SER A 212 -25.28 -3.96 0.25
CA SER A 212 -25.49 -4.74 -0.97
C SER A 212 -25.31 -6.25 -0.81
N ALA A 213 -24.63 -6.73 0.24
CA ALA A 213 -24.32 -8.16 0.35
C ALA A 213 -24.21 -8.67 1.80
N PRO A 214 -25.34 -8.96 2.48
CA PRO A 214 -25.33 -9.67 3.77
C PRO A 214 -24.73 -11.07 3.66
N THR A 215 -24.91 -11.71 2.51
CA THR A 215 -24.39 -13.03 2.15
C THR A 215 -23.83 -12.97 0.73
N TRP A 216 -22.51 -12.99 0.58
CA TRP A 216 -21.93 -13.24 -0.75
C TRP A 216 -22.33 -14.64 -1.21
N PRO A 217 -22.67 -14.83 -2.49
CA PRO A 217 -22.92 -16.15 -3.05
C PRO A 217 -21.79 -17.12 -2.71
N ILE A 218 -22.18 -18.37 -2.42
CA ILE A 218 -21.30 -19.45 -1.94
C ILE A 218 -20.27 -19.85 -3.02
N GLU A 219 -20.56 -19.56 -4.29
CA GLU A 219 -19.68 -19.81 -5.43
C GLU A 219 -19.02 -18.53 -5.95
N PRO A 220 -17.75 -18.61 -6.41
CA PRO A 220 -17.18 -17.54 -7.20
C PRO A 220 -18.03 -17.38 -8.46
N VAL A 221 -18.73 -16.24 -8.57
CA VAL A 221 -19.41 -15.86 -9.82
C VAL A 221 -18.33 -15.47 -10.83
N TYR A 222 -17.67 -16.48 -11.38
CA TYR A 222 -17.08 -16.36 -12.69
C TYR A 222 -18.25 -16.29 -13.68
N PRO A 223 -18.20 -15.43 -14.73
CA PRO A 223 -19.11 -15.62 -15.85
C PRO A 223 -19.02 -17.09 -16.30
N ALA A 224 -20.14 -17.74 -16.63
CA ALA A 224 -20.18 -19.18 -16.92
C ALA A 224 -19.14 -19.64 -17.96
N THR A 225 -18.68 -18.71 -18.82
CA THR A 225 -17.58 -18.89 -19.78
C THR A 225 -16.19 -19.03 -19.13
N ALA A 226 -15.92 -18.40 -17.98
CA ALA A 226 -14.67 -18.54 -17.24
C ALA A 226 -14.67 -19.72 -16.26
N ALA A 227 -15.84 -20.17 -15.78
CA ALA A 227 -15.97 -21.38 -14.96
C ALA A 227 -15.54 -22.65 -15.74
N LEU A 228 -15.91 -22.74 -17.02
CA LEU A 228 -15.47 -23.81 -17.93
C LEU A 228 -13.95 -23.80 -18.19
N ALA A 229 -13.28 -22.65 -18.04
CA ALA A 229 -11.82 -22.55 -18.17
C ALA A 229 -11.09 -22.83 -16.84
N ALA A 230 -11.72 -22.53 -15.70
CA ALA A 230 -11.14 -22.69 -14.36
C ALA A 230 -11.05 -24.16 -13.90
N GLU A 231 -11.93 -25.05 -14.40
CA GLU A 231 -11.85 -26.49 -14.12
C GLU A 231 -10.62 -27.16 -14.76
N ALA A 232 -9.89 -26.48 -15.65
CA ALA A 232 -8.82 -27.05 -16.46
C ALA A 232 -7.42 -26.45 -16.24
N THR A 233 -7.21 -25.53 -15.28
CA THR A 233 -5.85 -25.05 -14.98
C THR A 233 -5.20 -25.91 -13.90
N PRO A 234 -4.30 -26.86 -14.24
CA PRO A 234 -3.55 -27.60 -13.23
C PRO A 234 -2.77 -26.63 -12.35
N ARG A 235 -2.62 -26.97 -11.06
CA ARG A 235 -1.78 -26.20 -10.14
C ARG A 235 -0.41 -25.93 -10.78
N PRO A 236 0.11 -24.70 -10.70
CA PRO A 236 1.39 -24.38 -11.30
C PRO A 236 2.48 -25.32 -10.76
N ARG A 237 3.26 -25.89 -11.67
CA ARG A 237 4.39 -26.75 -11.32
C ARG A 237 5.45 -25.92 -10.59
N LEU A 238 6.26 -26.56 -9.75
CA LEU A 238 7.35 -25.89 -9.01
C LEU A 238 8.26 -25.05 -9.93
N GLY A 239 8.58 -25.55 -11.13
CA GLY A 239 9.36 -24.80 -12.12
C GLY A 239 8.68 -23.52 -12.59
N GLY A 240 7.34 -23.51 -12.72
CA GLY A 240 6.58 -22.30 -13.07
C GLY A 240 6.58 -21.28 -11.93
N LEU A 241 6.39 -21.74 -10.70
CA LEU A 241 6.49 -20.88 -9.51
C LEU A 241 7.89 -20.28 -9.36
N ALA A 242 8.93 -21.09 -9.54
CA ALA A 242 10.32 -20.65 -9.49
C ALA A 242 10.61 -19.61 -10.57
N LEU A 243 10.11 -19.81 -11.80
CA LEU A 243 10.24 -18.85 -12.89
C LEU A 243 9.55 -17.52 -12.57
N TRP A 244 8.33 -17.55 -12.03
CA TRP A 244 7.60 -16.34 -11.63
C TRP A 244 8.34 -15.55 -10.56
N ILE A 245 8.87 -16.24 -9.56
CA ILE A 245 9.71 -15.63 -8.52
C ILE A 245 10.99 -15.05 -9.12
N ALA A 246 11.68 -15.80 -9.99
CA ALA A 246 12.93 -15.35 -10.62
C ALA A 246 12.74 -14.13 -11.51
N LEU A 247 11.68 -14.08 -12.33
CA LEU A 247 11.36 -12.93 -13.17
C LEU A 247 11.04 -11.69 -12.32
N SER A 248 10.27 -11.86 -11.24
CA SER A 248 9.95 -10.77 -10.31
C SER A 248 11.19 -10.29 -9.58
N ALA A 249 12.05 -11.21 -9.13
CA ALA A 249 13.31 -10.91 -8.47
C ALA A 249 14.28 -10.18 -9.41
N CYS A 250 14.32 -10.55 -10.70
CA CYS A 250 15.13 -9.88 -11.71
C CYS A 250 14.74 -8.41 -11.87
N GLY A 251 13.44 -8.12 -12.01
CA GLY A 251 12.95 -6.74 -12.09
C GLY A 251 13.31 -5.91 -10.85
N CYS A 252 13.06 -6.46 -9.66
CA CYS A 252 13.44 -5.80 -8.40
C CYS A 252 14.95 -5.60 -8.28
N ALA A 253 15.76 -6.59 -8.64
CA ALA A 253 17.22 -6.51 -8.57
C ALA A 253 17.78 -5.44 -9.52
N LEU A 254 17.25 -5.35 -10.74
CA LEU A 254 17.64 -4.32 -11.70
C LEU A 254 17.28 -2.91 -11.19
N LEU A 255 16.07 -2.72 -10.66
CA LEU A 255 15.63 -1.45 -10.07
C LEU A 255 16.56 -1.04 -8.90
N LEU A 256 16.79 -1.94 -7.95
CA LEU A 256 17.62 -1.64 -6.78
C LEU A 256 19.08 -1.40 -7.15
N ALA A 257 19.65 -2.24 -8.03
CA ALA A 257 21.04 -2.10 -8.46
C ALA A 257 21.27 -0.79 -9.23
N THR A 258 20.36 -0.44 -10.14
CA THR A 258 20.44 0.80 -10.94
C THR A 258 20.30 2.03 -10.05
N THR A 259 19.27 2.05 -9.19
CA THR A 259 19.10 3.15 -8.22
C THR A 259 20.32 3.30 -7.33
N GLN A 260 20.86 2.17 -6.83
CA GLN A 260 22.01 2.18 -5.94
C GLN A 260 23.26 2.72 -6.63
N GLN A 261 23.54 2.30 -7.87
CA GLN A 261 24.67 2.81 -8.64
C GLN A 261 24.53 4.33 -8.89
N MET A 262 23.35 4.78 -9.32
CA MET A 262 23.07 6.21 -9.53
C MET A 262 23.22 7.02 -8.23
N CYS A 263 22.76 6.48 -7.10
CA CYS A 263 22.86 7.13 -5.79
C CYS A 263 24.30 7.16 -5.27
N GLN A 264 25.14 6.19 -5.63
CA GLN A 264 26.57 6.17 -5.30
C GLN A 264 27.36 7.21 -6.11
N ASP A 265 27.08 7.32 -7.41
CA ASP A 265 27.88 8.15 -8.32
C ASP A 265 27.39 9.61 -8.41
N VAL A 266 26.10 9.88 -8.18
CA VAL A 266 25.50 11.21 -8.36
C VAL A 266 25.10 11.83 -7.02
N ALA A 267 23.97 11.38 -6.44
CA ALA A 267 23.46 11.85 -5.15
C ALA A 267 22.35 10.94 -4.65
N VAL A 268 22.14 10.89 -3.33
CA VAL A 268 21.05 10.13 -2.71
C VAL A 268 19.83 11.04 -2.55
N ILE A 269 19.11 11.29 -3.64
CA ILE A 269 17.96 12.21 -3.67
C ILE A 269 16.69 11.55 -4.23
N PRO A 270 15.49 11.96 -3.79
CA PRO A 270 14.22 11.38 -4.23
C PRO A 270 14.02 11.33 -5.75
N PHE A 271 14.50 12.34 -6.48
CA PHE A 271 14.47 12.35 -7.94
C PHE A 271 15.11 11.11 -8.58
N LEU A 272 16.26 10.67 -8.05
CA LEU A 272 16.98 9.48 -8.55
C LEU A 272 16.37 8.16 -8.06
N TRP A 273 15.49 8.21 -7.06
CA TRP A 273 14.75 7.03 -6.59
C TRP A 273 13.52 6.72 -7.44
N VAL A 274 13.05 7.68 -8.25
CA VAL A 274 11.83 7.58 -9.07
C VAL A 274 12.11 7.11 -10.50
N LEU A 275 13.25 7.51 -11.07
CA LEU A 275 13.62 7.35 -12.48
C LEU A 275 14.00 5.93 -12.97
N PRO A 276 14.70 5.09 -12.20
CA PRO A 276 15.26 3.83 -12.70
C PRO A 276 14.28 2.66 -12.79
#